data_AF-A0A9C6SFC2-F1
#
_entry.id   AF-A0A9C6SFC2-F1
#
_cell.length_a   1.000
_cell.length_b   1.000
_cell.length_c   1.000
_cell.angle_alpha   90.00
_cell.angle_beta   90.00
_cell.angle_gamma   90.00
#
_symmetry.space_group_name_H-M   'P 1'
#
loop_
_entity.id
_entity.type
_entity.pdbx_description
1 polymer ?
#
loop_
_entity_poly.entity_id
_entity_poly.type
_entity_poly.pdbx_seq_one_letter_code
_entity_poly.pdbx_strand_id
1 'polypeptide(L)'
;MELSYIIFSVFLVVGKYDSAPVYSNINTISPSLSAINFMKEYGYLESGTADSDALYEKNAITNAVKTLQEFANIPVTGQLDNTTLKLMASPRCGVPDILRKRKNLQRNKRFVIGSKGWKTRNIT
;
A
#
# COMPACT_ATOMS: atom_id res chain seq x y z
N MET A 1 4.07 -44.19 41.42
CA MET A 1 2.88 -43.35 41.14
C MET A 1 3.19 -41.86 41.09
N GLU A 2 4.40 -41.42 41.50
CA GLU A 2 4.79 -40.00 41.52
C GLU A 2 5.33 -39.45 40.18
N LEU A 3 5.97 -40.27 39.34
CA LEU A 3 6.60 -39.80 38.09
C LEU A 3 5.62 -39.48 36.95
N SER A 4 4.41 -40.06 36.95
CA SER A 4 3.38 -39.76 35.94
C SER A 4 2.68 -38.42 36.18
N TYR A 5 2.62 -37.97 37.43
CA TYR A 5 1.98 -36.70 37.80
C TYR A 5 2.79 -35.48 37.35
N ILE A 6 4.13 -35.60 37.38
CA ILE A 6 5.05 -34.54 36.96
C ILE A 6 4.99 -34.31 35.43
N ILE A 7 4.80 -35.37 34.64
CA ILE A 7 4.66 -35.26 33.18
C ILE A 7 3.32 -34.61 32.81
N PHE A 8 2.24 -34.92 33.54
CA PHE A 8 0.94 -34.30 33.32
C PHE A 8 0.90 -32.82 33.75
N SER A 9 1.68 -32.43 34.78
CA SER A 9 1.77 -31.02 35.21
C SER A 9 2.58 -30.15 34.26
N VAL A 10 3.54 -30.70 33.53
CA VAL A 10 4.31 -29.94 32.51
C VAL A 10 3.45 -29.62 31.28
N PHE A 11 2.47 -30.48 30.94
CA PHE A 11 1.58 -30.26 29.80
C PHE A 11 0.48 -29.21 30.04
N LEU A 12 0.15 -28.89 31.30
CA LEU A 12 -0.83 -27.85 31.64
C LEU A 12 -0.27 -26.42 31.67
N VAL A 13 1.05 -26.25 31.49
CA VAL A 13 1.70 -24.93 31.41
C VAL A 13 1.82 -24.43 29.96
N VAL A 14 1.33 -25.17 28.97
CA VAL A 14 1.04 -24.59 27.64
C VAL A 14 -0.29 -23.83 27.71
N GLY A 15 -0.30 -22.81 28.56
CA GLY A 15 -1.36 -21.82 28.60
C GLY A 15 -1.49 -21.20 27.22
N LYS A 16 -2.73 -21.11 26.75
CA LYS A 16 -3.10 -20.48 25.48
C LYS A 16 -2.41 -19.14 25.33
N TYR A 17 -1.39 -19.07 24.49
CA TYR A 17 -0.84 -17.81 24.02
C TYR A 17 -1.75 -17.32 22.89
N ASP A 18 -2.94 -16.84 23.26
CA ASP A 18 -3.72 -16.09 22.29
C ASP A 18 -2.99 -14.76 22.08
N SER A 19 -2.22 -14.65 20.99
CA SER A 19 -1.62 -13.40 20.56
C SER A 19 -2.74 -12.37 20.46
N ALA A 20 -2.76 -11.38 21.36
CA ALA A 20 -3.74 -10.32 21.32
C ALA A 20 -3.65 -9.62 19.95
N PRO A 21 -4.76 -9.43 19.22
CA PRO A 21 -4.72 -8.66 18.00
C PRO A 21 -4.27 -7.25 18.34
N VAL A 22 -3.22 -6.76 17.69
CA VAL A 22 -2.81 -5.36 17.78
C VAL A 22 -3.97 -4.54 17.21
N TYR A 23 -4.71 -3.86 18.09
CA TYR A 23 -5.68 -2.86 17.65
C TYR A 23 -4.88 -1.67 17.12
N SER A 24 -4.73 -1.56 15.80
CA SER A 24 -4.16 -0.37 15.20
C SER A 24 -5.11 0.79 15.49
N ASN A 25 -4.69 1.68 16.38
CA ASN A 25 -5.43 2.91 16.65
C ASN A 25 -5.27 3.79 15.40
N ILE A 26 -6.29 3.83 14.53
CA ILE A 26 -6.26 4.43 13.19
C ILE A 26 -6.07 5.97 13.22
N ASN A 27 -6.03 6.59 14.39
CA ASN A 27 -6.22 8.04 14.50
C ASN A 27 -4.96 8.88 14.76
N THR A 28 -3.75 8.30 14.78
CA THR A 28 -2.51 9.10 14.79
C THR A 28 -1.41 8.42 14.00
N ILE A 29 -1.47 8.54 12.68
CA ILE A 29 -0.38 8.08 11.81
C ILE A 29 0.23 9.32 11.14
N SER A 30 1.44 9.69 11.58
CA SER A 30 2.50 10.23 10.71
C SER A 30 2.30 9.70 9.28
N PRO A 31 2.31 10.52 8.20
CA PRO A 31 1.82 10.16 6.86
C PRO A 31 1.89 8.65 6.63
N SER A 32 0.75 7.99 6.83
CA SER A 32 0.75 6.59 7.25
C SER A 32 1.58 5.74 6.31
N LEU A 33 2.34 4.78 6.83
CA LEU A 33 3.05 3.80 5.99
C LEU A 33 2.12 3.23 4.90
N SER A 34 0.83 3.06 5.22
CA SER A 34 -0.23 2.72 4.29
C SER A 34 -0.42 3.72 3.14
N ALA A 35 -0.39 5.03 3.42
CA ALA A 35 -0.54 6.08 2.42
C ALA A 35 0.67 6.17 1.49
N ILE A 36 1.88 6.02 2.03
CA ILE A 36 3.10 5.98 1.21
C ILE A 36 3.09 4.75 0.30
N ASN A 37 2.70 3.58 0.82
CA ASN A 37 2.56 2.36 0.03
C ASN A 37 1.53 2.52 -1.08
N PHE A 38 0.37 3.10 -0.79
CA PHE A 38 -0.65 3.41 -1.79
C PHE A 38 -0.09 4.32 -2.89
N MET A 39 0.58 5.42 -2.51
CA MET A 39 1.15 6.36 -3.48
C MET A 39 2.22 5.71 -4.36
N LYS A 40 3.01 4.76 -3.83
CA LYS A 40 3.96 3.97 -4.62
C LYS A 40 3.27 3.00 -5.57
N GLU A 41 2.26 2.28 -5.08
CA GLU A 41 1.53 1.26 -5.84
C GLU A 41 0.87 1.86 -7.09
N TYR A 42 0.23 3.03 -6.94
CA TYR A 42 -0.45 3.71 -8.04
C TYR A 42 0.41 4.70 -8.82
N GLY A 43 1.70 4.82 -8.48
CA GLY A 43 2.72 5.53 -9.26
C GLY A 43 2.83 7.03 -8.98
N TYR A 44 2.16 7.54 -7.94
CA TYR A 44 2.29 8.92 -7.47
C TYR A 44 3.68 9.21 -6.86
N LEU A 45 4.24 8.23 -6.14
CA LEU A 45 5.62 8.27 -5.65
C LEU A 45 6.52 7.34 -6.46
N GLU A 46 7.81 7.68 -6.53
CA GLU A 46 8.80 6.82 -7.18
C GLU A 46 9.12 5.65 -6.28
N SER A 47 8.75 4.43 -6.68
CA SER A 47 9.14 3.22 -5.97
C SER A 47 10.68 3.03 -6.00
N GLY A 48 11.38 3.51 -4.98
CA GLY A 48 12.78 3.21 -4.73
C GLY A 48 12.97 1.82 -4.10
N THR A 49 14.17 1.54 -3.58
CA THR A 49 14.40 0.37 -2.72
C THR A 49 13.54 0.48 -1.45
N ALA A 50 13.22 -0.63 -0.79
CA ALA A 50 12.37 -0.63 0.41
C ALA A 50 12.83 0.35 1.50
N ASP A 51 14.15 0.64 1.55
CA ASP A 51 14.77 1.53 2.52
C ASP A 51 14.72 3.02 2.16
N SER A 52 14.21 3.40 0.98
CA SER A 52 14.19 4.80 0.53
C SER A 52 13.00 5.60 1.05
N ASP A 53 12.13 5.02 1.88
CA ASP A 53 10.93 5.69 2.40
C ASP A 53 11.24 6.91 3.28
N ALA A 54 12.33 6.84 4.04
CA ALA A 54 12.80 7.96 4.85
C ALA A 54 13.37 9.12 4.00
N LEU A 55 13.60 8.91 2.70
CA LEU A 55 14.25 9.88 1.81
C LEU A 55 13.25 10.77 1.05
N TYR A 56 11.94 10.57 1.20
CA TYR A 56 10.99 11.45 0.53
C TYR A 56 10.95 12.82 1.19
N GLU A 57 11.24 13.84 0.40
CA GLU A 57 11.03 15.23 0.81
C GLU A 57 9.53 15.45 1.09
N LYS A 58 9.23 16.22 2.14
CA LYS A 58 7.85 16.61 2.49
C LYS A 58 7.08 17.18 1.28
N ASN A 59 7.78 17.97 0.46
CA ASN A 59 7.23 18.57 -0.75
C ASN A 59 6.82 17.51 -1.80
N ALA A 60 7.58 16.43 -1.94
CA ALA A 60 7.26 15.34 -2.86
C ALA A 60 5.97 14.62 -2.45
N ILE A 61 5.79 14.38 -1.15
CA ILE A 61 4.56 13.77 -0.61
C ILE A 61 3.37 14.70 -0.81
N THR A 62 3.50 15.99 -0.50
CA THR A 62 2.40 16.94 -0.70
C THR A 62 2.00 17.06 -2.16
N ASN A 63 2.97 17.02 -3.08
CA ASN A 63 2.70 17.05 -4.52
C ASN A 63 1.99 15.76 -4.98
N ALA A 64 2.41 14.60 -4.49
CA ALA A 64 1.75 13.33 -4.76
C ALA A 64 0.27 13.36 -4.29
N VAL A 65 0.01 13.90 -3.10
CA VAL A 65 -1.37 14.07 -2.59
C VAL A 65 -2.19 14.99 -3.50
N LYS A 66 -1.63 16.13 -3.94
CA LYS A 66 -2.34 17.03 -4.86
C LYS A 66 -2.70 16.32 -6.17
N THR A 67 -1.76 15.58 -6.75
CA THR A 67 -2.02 14.84 -7.99
C THR A 67 -3.08 13.74 -7.83
N LEU A 68 -3.14 13.09 -6.66
CA LEU A 68 -4.19 12.13 -6.34
C LEU A 68 -5.56 12.82 -6.25
N GLN A 69 -5.62 13.97 -5.57
CA GLN A 69 -6.84 14.75 -5.42
C GLN A 69 -7.36 15.28 -6.76
N GLU A 70 -6.47 15.75 -7.63
CA GLU A 70 -6.78 16.15 -9.00
C GLU A 70 -7.33 14.97 -9.82
N PHE A 71 -6.67 13.81 -9.76
CA PHE A 71 -7.11 12.60 -10.47
C PHE A 71 -8.50 12.14 -10.02
N ALA A 72 -8.75 12.19 -8.71
CA ALA A 72 -10.03 11.85 -8.10
C ALA A 72 -11.11 12.93 -8.26
N ASN A 73 -10.77 14.09 -8.81
CA ASN A 73 -11.65 15.25 -8.93
C ASN A 73 -12.27 15.68 -7.58
N ILE A 74 -11.45 15.69 -6.53
CA ILE A 74 -11.82 16.21 -5.20
C ILE A 74 -11.04 17.50 -4.91
N PRO A 75 -11.45 18.31 -3.91
CA PRO A 75 -10.75 19.54 -3.57
C PRO A 75 -9.26 19.32 -3.31
N VAL A 76 -8.42 20.10 -3.98
CA VAL A 76 -6.96 19.96 -3.92
C VAL A 76 -6.42 20.74 -2.73
N THR A 77 -6.19 20.04 -1.62
CA THR A 77 -5.64 20.60 -0.37
C THR A 77 -4.15 20.30 -0.20
N GLY A 78 -3.67 19.21 -0.82
CA GLY A 78 -2.32 18.68 -0.63
C GLY A 78 -2.09 18.03 0.74
N GLN A 79 -3.16 17.78 1.50
CA GLN A 79 -3.15 17.13 2.80
C GLN A 79 -3.97 15.84 2.77
N LEU A 80 -3.64 14.89 3.65
CA LEU A 80 -4.39 13.64 3.79
C LEU A 80 -5.69 13.88 4.58
N ASP A 81 -6.63 14.55 3.95
CA ASP A 81 -7.95 14.82 4.52
C ASP A 81 -8.78 13.54 4.60
N ASN A 82 -9.83 13.54 5.44
CA ASN A 82 -10.74 12.40 5.57
C ASN A 82 -11.37 11.97 4.23
N THR A 83 -11.65 12.94 3.34
CA THR A 83 -12.14 12.66 1.98
C THR A 83 -11.13 11.88 1.15
N THR A 84 -9.85 12.24 1.28
CA THR A 84 -8.72 11.59 0.59
C THR A 84 -8.47 10.20 1.18
N LEU A 85 -8.54 10.04 2.49
CA LEU A 85 -8.42 8.74 3.15
C LEU A 85 -9.57 7.79 2.77
N LYS A 86 -10.80 8.30 2.70
CA LYS A 86 -11.96 7.52 2.24
C LYS A 86 -11.80 7.07 0.79
N LEU A 87 -11.25 7.94 -0.05
CA LEU A 87 -10.92 7.61 -1.44
C LEU A 87 -9.88 6.48 -1.50
N MET A 88 -8.79 6.59 -0.75
CA MET A 88 -7.72 5.58 -0.70
C MET A 88 -8.21 4.22 -0.17
N ALA A 89 -9.20 4.23 0.73
CA ALA A 89 -9.82 3.02 1.27
C ALA A 89 -10.86 2.37 0.35
N SER A 90 -11.29 3.05 -0.72
CA SER A 90 -12.30 2.51 -1.63
C SER A 90 -11.73 1.37 -2.50
N PRO A 91 -12.52 0.32 -2.82
CA PRO A 91 -12.05 -0.76 -3.67
C PRO A 91 -11.76 -0.24 -5.08
N ARG A 92 -10.58 -0.57 -5.64
CA ARG A 92 -10.16 -0.12 -6.97
C ARG A 92 -9.45 -1.21 -7.78
N CYS A 93 -9.13 -0.90 -9.03
CA CYS A 93 -8.31 -1.76 -9.87
C CYS A 93 -6.82 -1.66 -9.50
N GLY A 94 -6.09 -2.78 -9.58
CA GLY A 94 -4.64 -2.80 -9.33
C GLY A 94 -3.79 -2.18 -10.45
N VAL A 95 -4.39 -1.45 -11.39
CA VAL A 95 -3.68 -0.77 -12.47
C VAL A 95 -3.19 0.60 -11.94
N PRO A 96 -1.89 0.93 -12.08
CA PRO A 96 -1.38 2.22 -11.64
C PRO A 96 -1.99 3.39 -12.43
N ASP A 97 -2.22 4.50 -11.74
CA ASP A 97 -2.79 5.71 -12.34
C ASP A 97 -1.75 6.47 -13.16
N ILE A 98 -0.52 6.51 -12.65
CA ILE A 98 0.59 7.18 -13.30
C ILE A 98 1.61 6.14 -13.77
N LEU A 99 1.65 5.92 -15.09
CA LEU A 99 2.63 5.04 -15.72
C LEU A 99 4.00 5.73 -15.83
N ARG A 100 4.81 5.69 -14.76
CA ARG A 100 6.19 6.18 -14.80
C ARG A 100 7.06 5.24 -15.65
N LYS A 101 7.58 5.74 -16.77
CA LYS A 101 8.63 5.06 -17.54
C LYS A 101 9.90 5.03 -16.71
N ARG A 102 10.28 3.88 -16.16
CA ARG A 102 11.59 3.73 -15.49
C ARG A 102 12.67 3.79 -16.56
N LYS A 103 13.38 4.92 -16.64
CA LYS A 103 14.29 5.24 -17.75
C LYS A 103 15.43 4.25 -17.92
N ASN A 104 15.87 3.52 -16.89
CA ASN A 104 17.15 2.79 -16.93
C ASN A 104 17.20 1.38 -16.31
N LEU A 105 16.08 0.74 -15.93
CA LEU A 105 16.14 -0.51 -15.12
C LEU A 105 15.12 -1.61 -15.45
N GLN A 106 14.20 -1.42 -16.40
CA GLN A 106 13.20 -2.45 -16.67
C GLN A 106 13.53 -3.25 -17.92
N ARG A 107 13.85 -4.53 -17.72
CA ARG A 107 13.76 -5.57 -18.75
C ARG A 107 12.40 -5.42 -19.44
N ASN A 108 12.38 -5.49 -20.77
CA ASN A 108 11.14 -5.34 -21.53
C ASN A 108 10.07 -6.31 -21.01
N LYS A 109 8.91 -5.78 -20.61
CA LYS A 109 7.84 -6.59 -20.01
C LYS A 109 7.19 -7.42 -21.13
N ARG A 110 6.90 -8.69 -20.82
CA ARG A 110 6.25 -9.62 -21.77
C ARG A 110 4.78 -9.30 -22.03
N PHE A 111 4.19 -8.41 -21.21
CA PHE A 111 2.82 -7.97 -21.29
C PHE A 111 2.76 -6.46 -21.56
N VAL A 112 1.67 -6.02 -22.19
CA VAL A 112 1.45 -4.61 -22.52
C VAL A 112 0.87 -3.90 -21.29
N ILE A 113 1.54 -2.82 -20.85
CA ILE A 113 1.00 -1.92 -19.83
C ILE A 113 0.43 -0.71 -20.56
N GLY A 114 -0.88 -0.75 -20.80
CA GLY A 114 -1.63 0.26 -21.56
C GLY A 114 -2.23 -0.30 -22.85
N SER A 115 -3.25 0.38 -23.36
CA SER A 115 -3.93 -0.04 -24.59
C SER A 115 -3.23 0.54 -25.81
N LYS A 116 -2.46 -0.27 -26.53
CA LYS A 116 -2.39 -0.09 -27.98
C LYS A 116 -3.71 -0.66 -28.48
N GLY A 117 -4.67 0.20 -28.80
CA GLY A 117 -6.05 -0.22 -29.12
C GLY A 117 -6.08 -1.39 -30.11
N TRP A 118 -7.08 -2.26 -29.99
CA TRP A 118 -7.26 -3.38 -30.89
C TRP A 118 -7.32 -2.89 -32.33
N LYS A 119 -6.49 -3.46 -33.20
CA LYS A 119 -6.50 -3.12 -34.64
C LYS A 119 -7.74 -3.67 -35.34
N THR A 120 -8.34 -4.70 -34.76
CA THR A 120 -9.55 -5.37 -35.25
C THR A 120 -10.77 -4.88 -34.49
N ARG A 121 -11.93 -4.94 -35.13
CA ARG A 121 -13.22 -4.55 -34.54
C ARG A 121 -13.91 -5.72 -33.82
N ASN A 122 -13.60 -6.95 -34.23
CA ASN A 122 -14.12 -8.16 -33.60
C ASN A 122 -13.05 -8.67 -32.62
N ILE A 123 -13.40 -8.69 -31.33
CA ILE A 123 -12.58 -9.21 -30.23
C ILE A 123 -13.28 -10.49 -29.75
N THR A 124 -12.56 -11.61 -29.68
CA THR A 124 -13.06 -12.91 -29.23
C THR A 124 -12.18 -13.44 -28.11
#